data_AF-A0A6A5XH13-F1
#
_entry.id   AF-A0A6A5XH13-F1
#
_cell.length_a   1.000
_cell.length_b   1.000
_cell.length_c   1.000
_cell.angle_alpha   90.00
_cell.angle_beta   90.00
_cell.angle_gamma   90.00
#
_symmetry.space_group_name_H-M   'P 1'
#
loop_
_entity.id
_entity.type
_entity.pdbx_description
1 polymer ?
#
loop_
_entity_poly.entity_id
_entity_poly.type
_entity_poly.pdbx_seq_one_letter_code
_entity_poly.pdbx_strand_id
1 'polypeptide(L)'
;MILSSEWWSFVPKKGSTATIRVLRALSILYSSYILRFSVARQITSEHSYSNMGHISQLPNEILLEIFEHVKHSGPVHLSNAMQCCRAWYAPAGSILYRNVHLDSNISDDSPAALFMRSLKSNKAYQVQCLSIRISRGHLIGLRNETPRSYQRLLEILEGLPLLDRLTTFSLAMQERGRGAPYPIPSGVISKLLANLPMTVRSLNLECDAPDASVPAAGACMCKTLGALLPQLRHLRLRLPHCCHSLFDELTRTRDSSYPLEHAVIRLDVTPTSLNFEPSSEQATGIGKTICALQEAGTFPMLRRFAIIDRVDCPPSPRNDIWSVFRVRNIQRNSVTTTIFPWCARGGSSSLYMIRDSEGDWFGSFQDVSSALEGDLSWTGNCQALQPRRSRSSESDLVSNAPWLLDRSSLSSRDYVSKNFGVSFRLWKHEDMIGRRLLQVYTTPGFVDTRVLTEEVPYGWGWARGGPWGWTLQRMV
;
A
#
# COMPACT_ATOMS: atom_id res chain seq x y z
N MET A 1 -6.19 19.27 3.82
CA MET A 1 -5.23 20.08 3.05
C MET A 1 -5.87 20.35 1.69
N ILE A 2 -6.56 21.49 1.63
CA ILE A 2 -7.48 21.89 0.57
C ILE A 2 -6.72 22.84 -0.34
N LEU A 3 -6.80 22.66 -1.66
CA LEU A 3 -6.28 23.62 -2.63
C LEU A 3 -7.16 24.87 -2.57
N SER A 4 -6.64 25.95 -1.98
CA SER A 4 -7.24 27.28 -2.05
C SER A 4 -6.87 27.94 -3.37
N SER A 5 -7.91 28.33 -4.10
CA SER A 5 -7.88 29.31 -5.17
C SER A 5 -7.53 30.68 -4.61
N GLU A 6 -6.40 31.26 -5.04
CA GLU A 6 -6.17 32.70 -5.21
C GLU A 6 -4.70 32.93 -5.55
N TRP A 7 -4.38 33.30 -6.80
CA TRP A 7 -3.14 34.01 -7.12
C TRP A 7 -3.43 35.07 -8.18
N TRP A 8 -3.35 36.33 -7.73
CA TRP A 8 -3.35 37.52 -8.56
C TRP A 8 -2.01 37.69 -9.29
N SER A 9 -2.15 38.09 -10.55
CA SER A 9 -1.24 38.85 -11.43
C SER A 9 0.22 39.03 -11.00
N PHE A 10 1.12 38.31 -11.68
CA PHE A 10 2.47 38.80 -11.97
C PHE A 10 2.60 38.93 -13.49
N VAL A 11 2.68 40.16 -14.00
CA VAL A 11 2.95 40.46 -15.41
C VAL A 11 4.46 40.50 -15.62
N PRO A 12 5.08 39.56 -16.36
CA PRO A 12 6.48 39.72 -16.75
C PRO A 12 6.55 40.55 -18.03
N LYS A 13 7.36 41.61 -18.01
CA LYS A 13 7.83 42.31 -19.20
C LYS A 13 8.55 41.34 -20.14
N LYS A 14 8.37 41.55 -21.44
CA LYS A 14 8.81 40.76 -22.61
C LYS A 14 10.24 40.17 -22.45
N GLY A 15 10.30 38.99 -21.85
CA GLY A 15 11.29 37.96 -22.10
C GLY A 15 10.50 36.68 -22.38
N SER A 16 10.88 35.91 -23.40
CA SER A 16 10.16 34.70 -23.77
C SER A 16 10.02 33.78 -22.54
N THR A 17 8.79 33.57 -22.09
CA THR A 17 8.46 32.67 -20.97
C THR A 17 8.98 31.26 -21.20
N ALA A 18 9.23 30.88 -22.46
CA ALA A 18 9.91 29.64 -22.83
C ALA A 18 11.38 29.61 -22.35
N THR A 19 12.12 30.72 -22.46
CA THR A 19 13.52 30.80 -22.04
C THR A 19 13.68 30.61 -20.53
N ILE A 20 12.79 31.20 -19.72
CA ILE A 20 12.83 31.04 -18.25
C ILE A 20 12.51 29.59 -17.84
N ARG A 21 11.58 28.93 -18.53
CA ARG A 21 11.24 27.51 -18.28
C ARG A 21 12.39 26.58 -18.65
N VAL A 22 13.04 26.83 -19.79
CA VAL A 22 14.23 26.10 -20.23
C VAL A 22 15.37 26.29 -19.24
N LEU A 23 15.64 27.51 -18.76
CA LEU A 23 16.70 27.77 -17.79
C LEU A 23 16.46 27.10 -16.44
N ARG A 24 15.21 27.01 -15.95
CA ARG A 24 14.90 26.26 -14.72
C ARG A 24 15.05 24.75 -14.90
N ALA A 25 14.60 24.20 -16.03
CA ALA A 25 14.81 22.79 -16.35
C ALA A 25 16.30 22.48 -16.47
N LEU A 26 17.05 23.29 -17.21
CA LEU A 26 18.49 23.18 -17.35
C LEU A 26 19.21 23.36 -16.00
N SER A 27 18.78 24.25 -15.12
CA SER A 27 19.36 24.41 -13.79
C SER A 27 19.21 23.15 -12.94
N ILE A 28 18.04 22.50 -12.96
CA ILE A 28 17.80 21.21 -12.27
C ILE A 28 18.65 20.09 -12.89
N LEU A 29 18.78 20.09 -14.22
CA LEU A 29 19.66 19.15 -14.92
C LEU A 29 21.12 19.38 -14.56
N TYR A 30 21.57 20.64 -14.51
CA TYR A 30 22.95 21.03 -14.21
C TYR A 30 23.33 20.68 -12.77
N SER A 31 22.45 20.92 -11.79
CA SER A 31 22.70 20.55 -10.39
C SER A 31 22.61 19.04 -10.13
N SER A 32 21.83 18.30 -10.92
CA SER A 32 21.73 16.84 -10.82
C SER A 32 22.88 16.10 -11.52
N TYR A 33 23.40 16.64 -12.64
CA TYR A 33 24.43 15.97 -13.46
C TYR A 33 25.88 16.25 -13.03
N ILE A 34 26.18 17.39 -12.37
CA ILE A 34 27.55 17.71 -11.90
C ILE A 34 28.09 16.66 -10.90
N LEU A 35 27.22 15.95 -10.17
CA LEU A 35 27.66 14.94 -9.20
C LEU A 35 28.03 13.57 -9.80
N ARG A 36 27.70 13.28 -11.07
CA ARG A 36 28.02 11.98 -11.69
C ARG A 36 29.03 12.02 -12.84
N PHE A 37 29.26 13.17 -13.47
CA PHE A 37 30.14 13.26 -14.65
C PHE A 37 31.57 13.77 -14.37
N SER A 38 31.99 13.84 -13.11
CA SER A 38 33.41 14.11 -12.74
C SER A 38 34.39 13.03 -13.21
N VAL A 39 33.93 11.92 -13.80
CA VAL A 39 34.77 10.79 -14.26
C VAL A 39 35.09 10.85 -15.77
N ALA A 40 34.45 11.72 -16.56
CA ALA A 40 34.70 11.81 -18.01
C ALA A 40 35.34 13.15 -18.42
N ARG A 41 36.39 13.56 -17.72
CA ARG A 41 37.16 14.76 -18.06
C ARG A 41 38.64 14.44 -18.27
N GLN A 42 38.93 13.77 -19.38
CA GLN A 42 40.26 13.79 -19.98
C GLN A 42 40.12 13.63 -21.50
N ILE A 43 40.88 14.46 -22.25
CA ILE A 43 40.97 14.56 -23.73
C ILE A 43 39.82 15.43 -24.29
N THR A 44 39.97 16.68 -24.77
CA THR A 44 41.08 17.35 -25.48
C THR A 44 40.96 18.87 -25.43
N SER A 45 42.11 19.48 -25.72
CA SER A 45 42.42 20.89 -25.97
C SER A 45 41.52 21.62 -26.96
N GLU A 46 41.22 22.88 -26.60
CA GLU A 46 41.24 24.10 -27.41
C GLU A 46 41.26 23.92 -28.94
N HIS A 47 40.10 24.03 -29.59
CA HIS A 47 39.82 24.76 -30.85
C HIS A 47 38.52 24.21 -31.49
N SER A 48 37.34 24.66 -31.04
CA SER A 48 36.05 24.65 -31.79
C SER A 48 34.85 24.97 -30.87
N TYR A 49 34.49 26.24 -30.73
CA TYR A 49 33.34 26.68 -29.93
C TYR A 49 32.00 26.74 -30.70
N SER A 50 31.91 26.22 -31.92
CA SER A 50 30.75 26.42 -32.82
C SER A 50 29.75 25.26 -32.88
N ASN A 51 29.86 24.25 -32.01
CA ASN A 51 28.83 23.21 -31.90
C ASN A 51 28.68 22.76 -30.44
N MET A 52 28.08 23.61 -29.61
CA MET A 52 27.53 23.12 -28.35
C MET A 52 26.44 22.12 -28.69
N GLY A 53 26.72 20.83 -28.47
CA GLY A 53 25.79 19.74 -28.77
C GLY A 53 24.41 20.08 -28.21
N HIS A 54 23.43 20.23 -29.10
CA HIS A 54 22.08 20.53 -28.69
C HIS A 54 21.52 19.30 -27.99
N ILE A 55 20.94 19.47 -26.80
CA ILE A 55 20.30 18.39 -26.05
C ILE A 55 19.21 17.65 -26.85
N SER A 56 18.68 18.25 -27.91
CA SER A 56 17.77 17.60 -28.87
C SER A 56 18.44 16.59 -29.81
N GLN A 57 19.77 16.52 -29.83
CA GLN A 57 20.57 15.54 -30.58
C GLN A 57 20.90 14.31 -29.73
N LEU A 58 20.56 14.31 -28.43
CA LEU A 58 20.77 13.13 -27.59
C LEU A 58 19.84 11.99 -28.05
N PRO A 59 20.34 10.74 -28.04
CA PRO A 59 19.50 9.56 -28.24
C PRO A 59 18.34 9.52 -27.24
N ASN A 60 17.21 8.93 -27.66
CA ASN A 60 15.99 8.87 -26.84
C ASN A 60 16.24 8.14 -25.52
N GLU A 61 17.13 7.16 -25.48
CA GLU A 61 17.49 6.39 -24.28
C GLU A 61 18.06 7.32 -23.20
N ILE A 62 18.96 8.23 -23.59
CA ILE A 62 19.56 9.22 -22.70
C ILE A 62 18.51 10.25 -22.25
N LEU A 63 17.66 10.70 -23.17
CA LEU A 63 16.56 11.61 -22.82
C LEU A 63 15.57 10.98 -21.84
N LEU A 64 15.26 9.69 -21.98
CA LEU A 64 14.38 8.97 -21.07
C LEU A 64 15.01 8.89 -19.67
N GLU A 65 16.30 8.58 -19.55
CA GLU A 65 17.01 8.56 -18.26
C GLU A 65 17.02 9.96 -17.60
N ILE A 66 17.29 11.00 -18.39
CA ILE A 66 17.21 12.39 -17.93
C ILE A 66 15.81 12.71 -17.40
N PHE A 67 14.76 12.39 -18.17
CA PHE A 67 13.39 12.70 -17.80
C PHE A 67 12.86 11.86 -16.63
N GLU A 68 13.34 10.63 -16.45
CA GLU A 68 13.15 9.85 -15.24
C GLU A 68 13.69 10.62 -14.03
N HIS A 69 14.92 11.15 -14.09
CA HIS A 69 15.46 12.00 -13.02
C HIS A 69 14.65 13.30 -12.80
N VAL A 70 14.20 13.96 -13.86
CA VAL A 70 13.34 15.15 -13.77
C VAL A 70 12.01 14.81 -13.09
N LYS A 71 11.41 13.64 -13.37
CA LYS A 71 10.18 13.17 -12.71
C LYS A 71 10.34 13.04 -11.21
N HIS A 72 11.50 12.57 -10.73
CA HIS A 72 11.80 12.48 -9.30
C HIS A 72 11.82 13.86 -8.62
N SER A 73 12.13 14.92 -9.36
CA SER A 73 12.04 16.31 -8.86
C SER A 73 10.59 16.81 -8.80
N GLY A 74 9.67 16.17 -9.52
CA GLY A 74 8.23 16.42 -9.49
C GLY A 74 7.57 16.40 -10.87
N PRO A 75 6.28 16.04 -10.97
CA PRO A 75 5.57 15.90 -12.25
C PRO A 75 5.45 17.22 -13.03
N VAL A 76 5.43 18.37 -12.33
CA VAL A 76 5.38 19.70 -12.94
C VAL A 76 6.63 19.98 -13.78
N HIS A 77 7.81 19.53 -13.33
CA HIS A 77 9.05 19.72 -14.08
C HIS A 77 9.06 18.91 -15.37
N LEU A 78 8.55 17.68 -15.32
CA LEU A 78 8.41 16.83 -16.50
C LEU A 78 7.42 17.44 -17.52
N SER A 79 6.29 17.97 -17.05
CA SER A 79 5.33 18.69 -17.90
C SER A 79 5.96 19.93 -18.55
N ASN A 80 6.77 20.69 -17.81
CA ASN A 80 7.51 21.82 -18.37
C ASN A 80 8.53 21.38 -19.43
N ALA A 81 9.23 20.27 -19.21
CA ALA A 81 10.15 19.69 -20.20
C ALA A 81 9.40 19.29 -21.48
N MET A 82 8.23 18.65 -21.38
CA MET A 82 7.40 18.32 -22.54
C MET A 82 7.02 19.55 -23.39
N GLN A 83 6.89 20.73 -22.76
CA GLN A 83 6.54 21.98 -23.43
C GLN A 83 7.73 22.71 -24.05
N CYS A 84 8.97 22.25 -23.83
CA CYS A 84 10.17 22.95 -24.32
C CYS A 84 10.32 22.81 -25.84
N CYS A 85 10.18 21.60 -26.39
CA CYS A 85 10.25 21.37 -27.84
C CYS A 85 9.55 20.06 -28.25
N ARG A 86 9.27 19.90 -29.55
CA ARG A 86 8.60 18.71 -30.10
C ARG A 86 9.38 17.42 -29.88
N ALA A 87 10.71 17.47 -29.97
CA ALA A 87 11.57 16.30 -29.77
C ALA A 87 11.47 15.73 -28.34
N TRP A 88 11.23 16.61 -27.35
CA TRP A 88 11.12 16.20 -25.95
C TRP A 88 9.72 15.70 -25.57
N TYR A 89 8.70 16.13 -26.31
CA TYR A 89 7.31 15.82 -26.00
C TYR A 89 7.05 14.31 -25.91
N ALA A 90 7.52 13.53 -26.89
CA ALA A 90 7.23 12.09 -26.92
C ALA A 90 7.97 11.30 -25.84
N PRO A 91 9.31 11.43 -25.63
CA PRO A 91 10.00 10.72 -24.56
C PRO A 91 9.51 11.11 -23.16
N ALA A 92 9.38 12.41 -22.87
CA ALA A 92 8.89 12.87 -21.57
C ALA A 92 7.42 12.47 -21.35
N GLY A 93 6.60 12.51 -22.42
CA GLY A 93 5.23 12.00 -22.40
C GLY A 93 5.15 10.54 -22.02
N SER A 94 6.01 9.69 -22.61
CA SER A 94 6.03 8.25 -22.29
C SER A 94 6.31 7.97 -20.82
N ILE A 95 7.15 8.79 -20.16
CA ILE A 95 7.46 8.69 -18.72
C ILE A 95 6.34 9.23 -17.84
N LEU A 96 5.69 10.31 -18.28
CA LEU A 96 4.57 10.93 -17.57
C LEU A 96 3.36 9.99 -17.55
N TYR A 97 2.99 9.41 -18.69
CA TYR A 97 1.82 8.55 -18.85
C TYR A 97 2.07 7.09 -18.48
N ARG A 98 3.32 6.68 -18.22
CA ARG A 98 3.65 5.32 -17.78
C ARG A 98 2.91 4.91 -16.51
N ASN A 99 2.86 5.81 -15.54
CA ASN A 99 2.29 5.57 -14.21
C ASN A 99 1.23 6.63 -13.93
N VAL A 100 -0.03 6.25 -14.04
CA VAL A 100 -1.18 7.17 -13.93
C VAL A 100 -1.87 6.96 -12.59
N HIS A 101 -2.05 8.05 -11.86
CA HIS A 101 -2.80 8.09 -10.61
C HIS A 101 -4.03 8.97 -10.78
N LEU A 102 -5.21 8.41 -10.54
CA LEU A 102 -6.49 9.07 -10.77
C LEU A 102 -7.30 9.09 -9.49
N ASP A 103 -7.73 10.29 -9.09
CA ASP A 103 -8.80 10.46 -8.13
C ASP A 103 -10.14 10.44 -8.85
N SER A 104 -10.97 9.45 -8.55
CA SER A 104 -12.32 9.34 -9.07
C SER A 104 -13.27 10.13 -8.19
N ASN A 105 -13.96 11.11 -8.78
CA ASN A 105 -15.01 11.88 -8.14
C ASN A 105 -16.24 11.97 -9.07
N ILE A 106 -17.37 12.42 -8.53
CA ILE A 106 -18.65 12.47 -9.27
C ILE A 106 -18.64 13.51 -10.40
N SER A 107 -17.76 14.52 -10.32
CA SER A 107 -17.67 15.59 -11.30
C SER A 107 -17.21 15.08 -12.67
N ASP A 108 -17.71 15.74 -13.71
CA ASP A 108 -17.34 15.45 -15.10
C ASP A 108 -15.91 15.88 -15.41
N ASP A 109 -15.36 16.76 -14.58
CA ASP A 109 -14.00 17.27 -14.64
C ASP A 109 -13.07 16.51 -13.68
N SER A 110 -13.51 15.36 -13.16
CA SER A 110 -12.63 14.51 -12.36
C SER A 110 -11.42 14.05 -13.19
N PRO A 111 -10.23 13.95 -12.59
CA PRO A 111 -9.06 13.42 -13.29
C PRO A 111 -9.33 12.06 -13.94
N ALA A 112 -10.09 11.19 -13.27
CA ALA A 112 -10.50 9.90 -13.81
C ALA A 112 -11.36 10.04 -15.07
N ALA A 113 -12.42 10.87 -15.05
CA ALA A 113 -13.30 11.07 -16.20
C ALA A 113 -12.55 11.69 -17.40
N LEU A 114 -11.75 12.73 -17.15
CA LEU A 114 -10.93 13.37 -18.19
C LEU A 114 -9.94 12.39 -18.82
N PHE A 115 -9.28 11.58 -17.99
CA PHE A 115 -8.38 10.55 -18.46
C PHE A 115 -9.10 9.50 -19.32
N MET A 116 -10.24 8.97 -18.87
CA MET A 116 -11.00 7.95 -19.62
C MET A 116 -11.50 8.49 -20.97
N ARG A 117 -11.94 9.75 -21.03
CA ARG A 117 -12.27 10.42 -22.31
C ARG A 117 -11.05 10.52 -23.23
N SER A 118 -9.88 10.82 -22.66
CA SER A 118 -8.63 10.95 -23.41
C SER A 118 -8.08 9.62 -23.91
N LEU A 119 -8.44 8.48 -23.32
CA LEU A 119 -7.96 7.16 -23.78
C LEU A 119 -8.34 6.87 -25.24
N LYS A 120 -9.47 7.41 -25.70
CA LYS A 120 -9.92 7.33 -27.11
C LYS A 120 -8.98 8.04 -28.09
N SER A 121 -8.12 8.95 -27.60
CA SER A 121 -7.20 9.78 -28.41
C SER A 121 -5.79 9.19 -28.61
N ASN A 122 -5.65 7.85 -28.54
CA ASN A 122 -4.43 7.11 -28.90
C ASN A 122 -3.24 7.23 -27.92
N LYS A 123 -3.49 7.41 -26.61
CA LYS A 123 -2.42 7.39 -25.57
C LYS A 123 -2.46 6.15 -24.66
N ALA A 124 -3.46 5.28 -24.85
CA ALA A 124 -3.70 4.12 -23.99
C ALA A 124 -2.49 3.16 -23.92
N TYR A 125 -1.77 2.98 -25.04
CA TYR A 125 -0.62 2.07 -25.14
C TYR A 125 0.60 2.45 -24.27
N GLN A 126 0.62 3.66 -23.68
CA GLN A 126 1.74 4.10 -22.84
C GLN A 126 1.56 3.72 -21.37
N VAL A 127 0.33 3.41 -20.96
CA VAL A 127 -0.02 3.21 -19.55
C VAL A 127 0.38 1.81 -19.12
N GLN A 128 1.34 1.72 -18.21
CA GLN A 128 1.80 0.46 -17.63
C GLN A 128 1.26 0.25 -16.21
N CYS A 129 1.05 1.34 -15.48
CA CYS A 129 0.52 1.30 -14.12
C CYS A 129 -0.64 2.28 -14.00
N LEU A 130 -1.76 1.80 -13.48
CA LEU A 130 -2.96 2.61 -13.21
C LEU A 130 -3.37 2.43 -11.75
N SER A 131 -3.37 3.52 -11.00
CA SER A 131 -3.98 3.59 -9.68
C SER A 131 -5.21 4.47 -9.72
N ILE A 132 -6.31 3.94 -9.24
CA ILE A 132 -7.57 4.65 -9.10
C ILE A 132 -7.90 4.72 -7.61
N ARG A 133 -8.10 5.93 -7.11
CA ARG A 133 -8.60 6.18 -5.76
C ARG A 133 -10.02 6.71 -5.84
N ILE A 134 -10.98 5.98 -5.27
CA ILE A 134 -12.38 6.41 -5.25
C ILE A 134 -12.59 7.39 -4.10
N SER A 135 -12.92 8.65 -4.42
CA SER A 135 -13.13 9.69 -3.41
C SER A 135 -14.35 9.42 -2.54
N ARG A 136 -14.35 9.98 -1.32
CA ARG A 136 -15.47 9.87 -0.38
C ARG A 136 -16.79 10.37 -0.99
N GLY A 137 -16.75 11.47 -1.74
CA GLY A 137 -17.94 11.99 -2.42
C GLY A 137 -18.54 10.96 -3.39
N HIS A 138 -17.68 10.27 -4.14
CA HIS A 138 -18.08 9.21 -5.06
C HIS A 138 -18.66 8.01 -4.33
N LEU A 139 -18.04 7.56 -3.23
CA LEU A 139 -18.57 6.48 -2.39
C LEU A 139 -19.96 6.81 -1.83
N ILE A 140 -20.17 8.04 -1.36
CA ILE A 140 -21.49 8.52 -0.90
C ILE A 140 -22.50 8.43 -2.03
N GLY A 141 -22.12 8.89 -3.23
CA GLY A 141 -23.00 8.83 -4.39
C GLY A 141 -23.34 7.42 -4.83
N LEU A 142 -22.42 6.45 -4.69
CA LEU A 142 -22.71 5.03 -4.95
C LEU A 142 -23.68 4.44 -3.93
N ARG A 143 -23.46 4.73 -2.63
CA ARG A 143 -24.35 4.28 -1.56
C ARG A 143 -25.76 4.84 -1.73
N ASN A 144 -25.88 6.08 -2.19
CA ASN A 144 -27.17 6.73 -2.45
C ASN A 144 -27.70 6.43 -3.85
N GLU A 145 -27.13 5.45 -4.54
CA GLU A 145 -27.51 4.98 -5.87
C GLU A 145 -27.61 6.08 -6.95
N THR A 146 -26.80 7.13 -6.82
CA THR A 146 -26.87 8.25 -7.77
C THR A 146 -26.42 7.80 -9.16
N PRO A 147 -27.22 8.01 -10.23
CA PRO A 147 -26.89 7.53 -11.57
C PRO A 147 -25.52 8.01 -12.08
N ARG A 148 -25.17 9.26 -11.76
CA ARG A 148 -23.88 9.86 -12.12
C ARG A 148 -22.69 9.13 -11.50
N SER A 149 -22.81 8.60 -10.29
CA SER A 149 -21.74 7.85 -9.64
C SER A 149 -21.48 6.51 -10.33
N TYR A 150 -22.53 5.80 -10.73
CA TYR A 150 -22.39 4.58 -11.51
C TYR A 150 -21.85 4.86 -12.91
N GLN A 151 -22.33 5.92 -13.57
CA GLN A 151 -21.85 6.33 -14.88
C GLN A 151 -20.33 6.56 -14.89
N ARG A 152 -19.78 7.23 -13.88
CA ARG A 152 -18.32 7.45 -13.77
C ARG A 152 -17.54 6.15 -13.62
N LEU A 153 -18.10 5.14 -12.96
CA LEU A 153 -17.47 3.81 -12.87
C LEU A 153 -17.61 3.02 -14.16
N LEU A 154 -18.72 3.16 -14.88
CA LEU A 154 -18.89 2.59 -16.21
C LEU A 154 -17.87 3.14 -17.21
N GLU A 155 -17.57 4.44 -17.16
CA GLU A 155 -16.50 5.02 -17.99
C GLU A 155 -15.13 4.41 -17.68
N ILE A 156 -14.84 4.14 -16.40
CA ILE A 156 -13.61 3.45 -16.00
C ILE A 156 -13.63 2.02 -16.55
N LEU A 157 -14.75 1.30 -16.39
CA LEU A 157 -14.94 -0.06 -16.88
C LEU A 157 -14.71 -0.18 -18.39
N GLU A 158 -15.26 0.75 -19.17
CA GLU A 158 -15.09 0.81 -20.62
C GLU A 158 -13.66 1.15 -21.04
N GLY A 159 -12.93 1.91 -20.22
CA GLY A 159 -11.56 2.31 -20.50
C GLY A 159 -10.51 1.22 -20.22
N LEU A 160 -10.74 0.35 -19.24
CA LEU A 160 -9.75 -0.67 -18.82
C LEU A 160 -9.30 -1.62 -19.94
N PRO A 161 -10.21 -2.18 -20.79
CA PRO A 161 -9.81 -3.05 -21.89
C PRO A 161 -8.93 -2.37 -22.95
N LEU A 162 -8.93 -1.03 -23.03
CA LEU A 162 -8.12 -0.26 -23.98
C LEU A 162 -6.64 -0.17 -23.55
N LEU A 163 -6.30 -0.53 -22.31
CA LEU A 163 -4.97 -0.42 -21.74
C LEU A 163 -4.17 -1.71 -21.96
N ASP A 164 -3.88 -2.03 -23.21
CA ASP A 164 -3.20 -3.27 -23.66
C ASP A 164 -1.80 -3.50 -23.06
N ARG A 165 -1.16 -2.47 -22.49
CA ARG A 165 0.13 -2.56 -21.80
C ARG A 165 0.04 -2.46 -20.28
N LEU A 166 -1.16 -2.45 -19.71
CA LEU A 166 -1.35 -2.31 -18.27
C LEU A 166 -0.83 -3.55 -17.55
N THR A 167 0.23 -3.39 -16.78
CA THR A 167 0.87 -4.46 -15.99
C THR A 167 0.53 -4.38 -14.51
N THR A 168 0.20 -3.19 -14.01
CA THR A 168 -0.10 -2.95 -12.60
C THR A 168 -1.41 -2.19 -12.46
N PHE A 169 -2.36 -2.76 -11.72
CA PHE A 169 -3.61 -2.10 -11.40
C PHE A 169 -3.75 -1.97 -9.88
N SER A 170 -4.14 -0.77 -9.44
CA SER A 170 -4.40 -0.46 -8.04
C SER A 170 -5.76 0.21 -7.91
N LEU A 171 -6.61 -0.32 -7.04
CA LEU A 171 -7.87 0.28 -6.66
C LEU A 171 -7.89 0.50 -5.15
N ALA A 172 -8.07 1.74 -4.73
CA ALA A 172 -8.17 2.11 -3.32
C ALA A 172 -9.39 2.97 -3.07
N MET A 173 -9.96 2.84 -1.88
CA MET A 173 -10.98 3.76 -1.38
C MET A 173 -10.30 4.91 -0.65
N GLN A 174 -10.83 6.13 -0.79
CA GLN A 174 -10.38 7.21 0.07
C GLN A 174 -10.72 6.87 1.52
N GLU A 175 -9.68 6.73 2.31
CA GLU A 175 -9.76 6.44 3.74
C GLU A 175 -10.57 7.48 4.52
N ARG A 176 -10.99 7.03 5.69
CA ARG A 176 -12.03 7.65 6.48
C ARG A 176 -11.40 8.45 7.60
N GLY A 177 -12.03 9.58 7.91
CA GLY A 177 -12.05 10.06 9.29
C GLY A 177 -12.91 9.15 10.18
N ARG A 178 -13.37 9.66 11.32
CA ARG A 178 -14.12 8.89 12.36
C ARG A 178 -15.52 8.35 11.98
N GLY A 179 -15.91 8.29 10.71
CA GLY A 179 -17.29 7.90 10.29
C GLY A 179 -17.45 6.41 9.93
N ALA A 180 -18.69 5.95 9.71
CA ALA A 180 -19.07 4.55 9.35
C ALA A 180 -19.01 4.26 7.83
N PRO A 181 -18.67 3.02 7.36
CA PRO A 181 -18.32 2.66 5.97
C PRO A 181 -19.10 3.28 4.81
N TYR A 182 -18.30 3.74 3.83
CA TYR A 182 -18.59 3.94 2.41
C TYR A 182 -18.49 2.64 1.59
N PRO A 183 -19.30 1.57 1.78
CA PRO A 183 -19.06 0.36 1.01
C PRO A 183 -19.22 0.61 -0.48
N ILE A 184 -18.31 0.05 -1.29
CA ILE A 184 -18.56 -0.08 -2.73
C ILE A 184 -19.35 -1.36 -2.95
N PRO A 185 -20.42 -1.32 -3.76
CA PRO A 185 -21.14 -2.53 -4.15
C PRO A 185 -20.18 -3.56 -4.76
N SER A 186 -20.15 -4.77 -4.21
CA SER A 186 -19.24 -5.85 -4.64
C SER A 186 -19.34 -6.13 -6.14
N GLY A 187 -20.56 -6.08 -6.70
CA GLY A 187 -20.80 -6.26 -8.13
C GLY A 187 -20.07 -5.24 -9.02
N VAL A 188 -19.84 -4.02 -8.54
CA VAL A 188 -19.05 -3.01 -9.27
C VAL A 188 -17.57 -3.37 -9.27
N ILE A 189 -17.03 -3.78 -8.11
CA ILE A 189 -15.63 -4.22 -8.02
C ILE A 189 -15.42 -5.47 -8.88
N SER A 190 -16.32 -6.45 -8.83
CA SER A 190 -16.26 -7.63 -9.69
C SER A 190 -16.26 -7.26 -11.16
N LYS A 191 -17.12 -6.32 -11.60
CA LYS A 191 -17.09 -5.84 -12.99
C LYS A 191 -15.76 -5.17 -13.35
N LEU A 192 -15.18 -4.38 -12.44
CA LEU A 192 -13.89 -3.71 -12.66
C LEU A 192 -12.78 -4.75 -12.85
N LEU A 193 -12.72 -5.72 -11.95
CA LEU A 193 -11.75 -6.80 -11.98
C LEU A 193 -11.90 -7.68 -13.24
N ALA A 194 -13.13 -8.00 -13.64
CA ALA A 194 -13.40 -8.80 -14.83
C ALA A 194 -13.04 -8.09 -16.15
N ASN A 195 -12.93 -6.76 -16.16
CA ASN A 195 -12.52 -5.98 -17.34
C ASN A 195 -11.02 -5.63 -17.34
N LEU A 196 -10.25 -6.13 -16.37
CA LEU A 196 -8.80 -5.95 -16.38
C LEU A 196 -8.16 -6.71 -17.55
N PRO A 197 -7.22 -6.10 -18.28
CA PRO A 197 -6.56 -6.76 -19.40
C PRO A 197 -5.65 -7.89 -18.93
N MET A 198 -5.41 -8.87 -19.81
CA MET A 198 -4.60 -10.06 -19.51
C MET A 198 -3.12 -9.76 -19.19
N THR A 199 -2.69 -8.53 -19.47
CA THR A 199 -1.34 -8.05 -19.19
C THR A 199 -1.11 -7.70 -17.73
N VAL A 200 -2.16 -7.59 -16.91
CA VAL A 200 -2.03 -7.24 -15.49
C VAL A 200 -1.33 -8.37 -14.75
N ARG A 201 -0.15 -8.07 -14.19
CA ARG A 201 0.67 -8.96 -13.37
C ARG A 201 0.68 -8.57 -11.90
N SER A 202 0.34 -7.32 -11.57
CA SER A 202 0.32 -6.83 -10.20
C SER A 202 -1.03 -6.22 -9.87
N LEU A 203 -1.69 -6.72 -8.84
CA LEU A 203 -2.98 -6.24 -8.38
C LEU A 203 -2.89 -5.75 -6.93
N ASN A 204 -3.28 -4.51 -6.71
CA ASN A 204 -3.54 -3.95 -5.38
C ASN A 204 -5.02 -3.60 -5.27
N LEU A 205 -5.71 -4.19 -4.30
CA LEU A 205 -7.13 -3.93 -4.05
C LEU A 205 -7.33 -3.61 -2.57
N GLU A 206 -7.81 -2.40 -2.30
CA GLU A 206 -8.08 -1.90 -0.96
C GLU A 206 -9.54 -1.47 -0.86
N CYS A 207 -10.31 -2.22 -0.08
CA CYS A 207 -11.75 -2.06 0.10
C CYS A 207 -12.09 -2.12 1.59
N ASP A 208 -12.46 -1.00 2.23
CA ASP A 208 -12.63 -0.92 3.69
C ASP A 208 -13.93 -1.54 4.26
N ALA A 209 -14.91 -1.87 3.43
CA ALA A 209 -16.14 -2.56 3.83
C ALA A 209 -16.85 -3.08 2.58
N PRO A 210 -17.27 -4.36 2.50
CA PRO A 210 -18.26 -4.72 1.52
C PRO A 210 -19.58 -4.14 2.03
N ASP A 211 -20.57 -4.02 1.15
CA ASP A 211 -21.91 -3.78 1.66
C ASP A 211 -22.28 -4.97 2.57
N ALA A 212 -22.67 -4.68 3.82
CA ALA A 212 -23.13 -5.70 4.76
C ALA A 212 -24.52 -6.21 4.37
N SER A 213 -25.17 -5.57 3.40
CA SER A 213 -26.33 -6.13 2.72
C SER A 213 -25.92 -7.47 2.12
N VAL A 214 -26.62 -8.52 2.57
CA VAL A 214 -26.40 -9.93 2.22
C VAL A 214 -26.03 -10.04 0.74
N PRO A 215 -24.96 -10.78 0.36
CA PRO A 215 -24.60 -10.94 -1.04
C PRO A 215 -25.82 -11.46 -1.79
N ALA A 216 -26.44 -10.61 -2.60
CA ALA A 216 -27.40 -11.06 -3.59
C ALA A 216 -26.73 -12.21 -4.36
N ALA A 217 -27.45 -13.33 -4.50
CA ALA A 217 -26.94 -14.70 -4.69
C ALA A 217 -26.05 -15.00 -5.93
N GLY A 218 -25.34 -14.03 -6.51
CA GLY A 218 -24.65 -14.20 -7.81
C GLY A 218 -23.20 -13.73 -7.91
N ALA A 219 -22.64 -12.94 -6.99
CA ALA A 219 -21.30 -12.37 -7.21
C ALA A 219 -20.41 -12.23 -5.95
N CYS A 220 -19.73 -13.31 -5.49
CA CYS A 220 -18.59 -13.15 -4.56
C CYS A 220 -17.42 -12.54 -5.35
N MET A 221 -16.98 -11.34 -4.97
CA MET A 221 -15.78 -10.68 -5.53
C MET A 221 -14.54 -11.61 -5.53
N CYS A 222 -14.44 -12.50 -4.53
CA CYS A 222 -13.35 -13.47 -4.45
C CYS A 222 -13.34 -14.43 -5.65
N LYS A 223 -14.50 -14.82 -6.19
CA LYS A 223 -14.56 -15.66 -7.40
C LYS A 223 -13.95 -14.93 -8.61
N THR A 224 -14.27 -13.65 -8.77
CA THR A 224 -13.69 -12.83 -9.85
C THR A 224 -12.18 -12.62 -9.65
N LEU A 225 -11.74 -12.39 -8.41
CA LEU A 225 -10.32 -12.34 -8.08
C LEU A 225 -9.61 -13.67 -8.38
N GLY A 226 -10.26 -14.80 -8.08
CA GLY A 226 -9.76 -16.14 -8.36
C GLY A 226 -9.45 -16.36 -9.84
N ALA A 227 -10.34 -15.90 -10.72
CA ALA A 227 -10.13 -15.94 -12.17
C ALA A 227 -8.93 -15.09 -12.66
N LEU A 228 -8.49 -14.10 -11.87
CA LEU A 228 -7.30 -13.30 -12.18
C LEU A 228 -6.01 -13.92 -11.64
N LEU A 229 -6.06 -14.79 -10.62
CA LEU A 229 -4.86 -15.37 -10.02
C LEU A 229 -3.90 -16.03 -11.04
N PRO A 230 -4.38 -16.72 -12.10
CA PRO A 230 -3.51 -17.35 -13.07
C PRO A 230 -2.51 -16.43 -13.78
N GLN A 231 -2.79 -15.13 -13.87
CA GLN A 231 -1.92 -14.16 -14.54
C GLN A 231 -1.08 -13.31 -13.59
N LEU A 232 -1.42 -13.29 -12.30
CA LEU A 232 -0.80 -12.39 -11.32
C LEU A 232 0.52 -12.95 -10.80
N ARG A 233 1.53 -12.08 -10.74
CA ARG A 233 2.81 -12.28 -10.05
C ARG A 233 2.80 -11.67 -8.66
N HIS A 234 2.07 -10.56 -8.49
CA HIS A 234 1.98 -9.87 -7.22
C HIS A 234 0.54 -9.54 -6.87
N LEU A 235 0.16 -9.84 -5.63
CA LEU A 235 -1.19 -9.63 -5.14
C LEU A 235 -1.15 -8.94 -3.77
N ARG A 236 -1.85 -7.81 -3.64
CA ARG A 236 -2.12 -7.18 -2.35
C ARG A 236 -3.62 -6.99 -2.22
N LEU A 237 -4.20 -7.64 -1.22
CA LEU A 237 -5.61 -7.54 -0.88
C LEU A 237 -5.74 -6.96 0.52
N ARG A 238 -6.46 -5.85 0.65
CA ARG A 238 -6.94 -5.32 1.93
C ARG A 238 -8.44 -5.35 1.91
N LEU A 239 -8.98 -6.42 2.47
CA LEU A 239 -10.39 -6.74 2.41
C LEU A 239 -10.89 -7.06 3.82
N PRO A 240 -12.12 -6.68 4.17
CA PRO A 240 -12.74 -7.05 5.43
C PRO A 240 -13.12 -8.53 5.47
N HIS A 241 -13.33 -9.17 4.32
CA HIS A 241 -13.64 -10.60 4.22
C HIS A 241 -13.10 -11.17 2.90
N CYS A 242 -12.61 -12.41 2.95
CA CYS A 242 -12.12 -13.17 1.79
C CYS A 242 -12.66 -14.61 1.79
N CYS A 243 -13.70 -14.86 0.98
CA CYS A 243 -14.38 -16.16 0.91
C CYS A 243 -13.47 -17.24 0.27
N HIS A 244 -13.65 -18.53 0.61
CA HIS A 244 -12.83 -19.64 0.08
C HIS A 244 -12.81 -19.72 -1.46
N SER A 245 -13.85 -19.19 -2.13
CA SER A 245 -13.92 -19.16 -3.59
C SER A 245 -12.82 -18.38 -4.29
N LEU A 246 -11.99 -17.63 -3.54
CA LEU A 246 -10.76 -17.06 -4.09
C LEU A 246 -9.86 -18.13 -4.74
N PHE A 247 -9.84 -19.36 -4.20
CA PHE A 247 -8.93 -20.42 -4.63
C PHE A 247 -9.63 -21.64 -5.25
N ASP A 248 -10.96 -21.63 -5.34
CA ASP A 248 -11.75 -22.77 -5.84
C ASP A 248 -11.37 -23.15 -7.28
N GLU A 249 -11.03 -22.19 -8.13
CA GLU A 249 -10.64 -22.46 -9.52
C GLU A 249 -9.25 -23.12 -9.62
N LEU A 250 -8.34 -22.74 -8.70
CA LEU A 250 -6.99 -23.27 -8.66
C LEU A 250 -6.97 -24.72 -8.13
N THR A 251 -7.84 -25.05 -7.17
CA THR A 251 -7.94 -26.42 -6.65
C THR A 251 -8.49 -27.42 -7.66
N ARG A 252 -9.22 -26.94 -8.68
CA ARG A 252 -9.77 -27.77 -9.77
C ARG A 252 -8.76 -28.01 -10.89
N THR A 253 -7.79 -27.13 -11.06
CA THR A 253 -6.82 -27.12 -12.17
C THR A 253 -5.47 -27.70 -11.72
N ARG A 254 -5.43 -29.04 -11.55
CA ARG A 254 -4.29 -29.74 -10.93
C ARG A 254 -2.96 -29.64 -11.70
N ASP A 255 -2.99 -29.37 -13.00
CA ASP A 255 -1.80 -29.40 -13.86
C ASP A 255 -1.28 -27.99 -14.23
N SER A 256 -1.80 -26.94 -13.59
CA SER A 256 -1.42 -25.56 -13.91
C SER A 256 -0.38 -25.00 -12.94
N SER A 257 0.72 -24.49 -13.50
CA SER A 257 1.72 -23.72 -12.77
C SER A 257 1.39 -22.23 -12.88
N TYR A 258 1.10 -21.57 -11.76
CA TYR A 258 0.79 -20.15 -11.74
C TYR A 258 2.01 -19.28 -11.37
N PRO A 259 2.12 -18.07 -11.94
CA PRO A 259 3.30 -17.23 -11.83
C PRO A 259 3.33 -16.39 -10.54
N LEU A 260 2.48 -16.66 -9.55
CA LEU A 260 2.38 -15.88 -8.33
C LEU A 260 3.70 -15.96 -7.53
N GLU A 261 4.36 -14.82 -7.34
CA GLU A 261 5.63 -14.70 -6.63
C GLU A 261 5.43 -14.19 -5.20
N HIS A 262 4.57 -13.18 -5.03
CA HIS A 262 4.32 -12.52 -3.75
C HIS A 262 2.83 -12.25 -3.55
N ALA A 263 2.34 -12.51 -2.35
CA ALA A 263 0.97 -12.15 -2.00
C ALA A 263 0.84 -11.69 -0.54
N VAL A 264 0.01 -10.67 -0.33
CA VAL A 264 -0.42 -10.21 0.99
C VAL A 264 -1.94 -10.15 1.00
N ILE A 265 -2.56 -10.87 1.93
CA ILE A 265 -3.99 -10.77 2.20
C ILE A 265 -4.16 -10.25 3.62
N ARG A 266 -4.76 -9.08 3.73
CA ARG A 266 -5.12 -8.47 4.99
C ARG A 266 -6.62 -8.53 5.21
N LEU A 267 -7.01 -9.05 6.36
CA LEU A 267 -8.39 -9.16 6.82
C LEU A 267 -8.71 -8.08 7.85
N ASP A 268 -9.32 -6.99 7.39
CA ASP A 268 -9.73 -5.85 8.23
C ASP A 268 -11.16 -6.08 8.79
N VAL A 269 -11.34 -7.13 9.60
CA VAL A 269 -12.63 -7.38 10.28
C VAL A 269 -12.81 -6.37 11.41
N THR A 270 -13.93 -5.64 11.39
CA THR A 270 -14.31 -4.77 12.51
C THR A 270 -15.26 -5.52 13.45
N PRO A 271 -15.06 -5.46 14.78
CA PRO A 271 -15.81 -6.29 15.74
C PRO A 271 -17.32 -6.01 15.76
N THR A 272 -17.77 -4.88 15.18
CA THR A 272 -19.19 -4.53 15.10
C THR A 272 -19.99 -5.39 14.11
N SER A 273 -19.34 -6.18 13.26
CA SER A 273 -20.01 -7.03 12.28
C SER A 273 -20.42 -8.36 12.93
N LEU A 274 -21.55 -8.36 13.64
CA LEU A 274 -22.07 -9.49 14.46
C LEU A 274 -22.27 -10.82 13.71
N ASN A 275 -22.16 -10.86 12.39
CA ASN A 275 -22.52 -12.02 11.55
C ASN A 275 -21.32 -12.72 10.89
N PHE A 276 -20.07 -12.31 11.17
CA PHE A 276 -18.91 -12.90 10.51
C PHE A 276 -18.17 -13.86 11.43
N GLU A 277 -17.69 -14.97 10.85
CA GLU A 277 -16.71 -15.84 11.47
C GLU A 277 -15.51 -15.01 11.97
N PRO A 278 -14.90 -15.39 13.11
CA PRO A 278 -13.74 -14.67 13.62
C PRO A 278 -12.63 -14.64 12.55
N SER A 279 -12.06 -13.46 12.33
CA SER A 279 -11.01 -13.19 11.34
C SER A 279 -9.88 -14.24 11.33
N SER A 280 -9.55 -14.76 12.51
CA SER A 280 -8.49 -15.75 12.71
C SER A 280 -8.80 -17.12 12.12
N GLU A 281 -10.06 -17.58 12.14
CA GLU A 281 -10.44 -18.86 11.54
C GLU A 281 -10.36 -18.78 10.01
N GLN A 282 -10.91 -17.70 9.45
CA GLN A 282 -10.82 -17.39 8.03
C GLN A 282 -9.35 -17.30 7.57
N ALA A 283 -8.52 -16.54 8.28
CA ALA A 283 -7.09 -16.42 7.97
C ALA A 283 -6.37 -17.77 8.01
N THR A 284 -6.71 -18.63 8.98
CA THR A 284 -6.17 -19.98 9.10
C THR A 284 -6.62 -20.87 7.94
N GLY A 285 -7.89 -20.79 7.56
CA GLY A 285 -8.44 -21.51 6.41
C GLY A 285 -7.74 -21.15 5.10
N ILE A 286 -7.60 -19.85 4.83
CA ILE A 286 -6.85 -19.33 3.67
C ILE A 286 -5.40 -19.84 3.70
N GLY A 287 -4.72 -19.76 4.85
CA GLY A 287 -3.35 -20.21 5.00
C GLY A 287 -3.17 -21.70 4.70
N LYS A 288 -4.06 -22.55 5.22
CA LYS A 288 -4.06 -23.99 4.93
C LYS A 288 -4.29 -24.26 3.45
N THR A 289 -5.21 -23.55 2.79
CA THR A 289 -5.44 -23.69 1.35
C THR A 289 -4.19 -23.34 0.55
N ILE A 290 -3.48 -22.26 0.90
CA ILE A 290 -2.25 -21.86 0.22
C ILE A 290 -1.13 -22.89 0.41
N CYS A 291 -0.95 -23.43 1.62
CA CYS A 291 0.02 -24.52 1.83
C CYS A 291 -0.30 -25.74 0.98
N ALA A 292 -1.57 -26.18 0.94
CA ALA A 292 -1.97 -27.32 0.11
C ALA A 292 -1.71 -27.06 -1.39
N LEU A 293 -1.98 -25.85 -1.89
CA LEU A 293 -1.68 -25.47 -3.28
C LEU A 293 -0.17 -25.42 -3.54
N GLN A 294 0.63 -24.97 -2.57
CA GLN A 294 2.08 -24.93 -2.70
C GLN A 294 2.69 -26.34 -2.70
N GLU A 295 2.22 -27.23 -1.83
CA GLU A 295 2.60 -28.64 -1.78
C GLU A 295 2.22 -29.37 -3.07
N ALA A 296 1.07 -29.03 -3.67
CA ALA A 296 0.64 -29.54 -4.97
C ALA A 296 1.44 -28.97 -6.16
N GLY A 297 2.37 -28.05 -5.94
CA GLY A 297 3.17 -27.43 -7.00
C GLY A 297 2.42 -26.39 -7.83
N THR A 298 1.23 -25.95 -7.38
CA THR A 298 0.39 -24.98 -8.09
C THR A 298 1.05 -23.59 -8.16
N PHE A 299 1.85 -23.23 -7.17
CA PHE A 299 2.61 -21.97 -7.13
C PHE A 299 4.13 -22.20 -6.99
N PRO A 300 4.82 -22.67 -8.04
CA PRO A 300 6.24 -23.01 -7.94
C PRO A 300 7.15 -21.80 -7.75
N MET A 301 6.66 -20.60 -8.08
CA MET A 301 7.39 -19.32 -7.96
C MET A 301 7.07 -18.55 -6.68
N LEU A 302 6.17 -19.05 -5.82
CA LEU A 302 5.75 -18.35 -4.61
C LEU A 302 6.90 -18.25 -3.62
N ARG A 303 7.44 -17.04 -3.47
CA ARG A 303 8.53 -16.73 -2.55
C ARG A 303 8.00 -16.41 -1.16
N ARG A 304 6.92 -15.64 -1.10
CA ARG A 304 6.35 -15.16 0.17
C ARG A 304 4.85 -14.92 0.06
N PHE A 305 4.11 -15.45 1.02
CA PHE A 305 2.68 -15.21 1.17
C PHE A 305 2.39 -14.81 2.61
N ALA A 306 1.77 -13.66 2.82
CA ALA A 306 1.44 -13.17 4.16
C ALA A 306 -0.08 -13.04 4.33
N ILE A 307 -0.59 -13.51 5.47
CA ILE A 307 -1.96 -13.25 5.90
C ILE A 307 -1.90 -12.41 7.17
N ILE A 308 -2.50 -11.24 7.11
CA ILE A 308 -2.54 -10.30 8.24
C ILE A 308 -3.98 -10.23 8.73
N ASP A 309 -4.23 -10.63 9.97
CA ASP A 309 -5.52 -10.45 10.64
C ASP A 309 -5.35 -9.63 11.91
N ARG A 310 -6.44 -8.99 12.29
CA ARG A 310 -6.58 -8.25 13.53
C ARG A 310 -7.46 -9.01 14.50
N VAL A 311 -7.05 -9.04 15.75
CA VAL A 311 -7.80 -9.61 16.86
C VAL A 311 -7.88 -8.54 17.94
N ASP A 312 -9.08 -8.01 18.13
CA ASP A 312 -9.37 -7.08 19.21
C ASP A 312 -9.57 -7.85 20.51
N CYS A 313 -8.84 -7.47 21.55
CA CYS A 313 -9.04 -8.09 22.85
C CYS A 313 -10.34 -7.60 23.51
N PRO A 314 -11.07 -8.48 24.21
CA PRO A 314 -12.14 -8.02 25.09
C PRO A 314 -11.55 -7.15 26.21
N PRO A 315 -12.34 -6.21 26.75
CA PRO A 315 -11.90 -5.43 27.90
C PRO A 315 -11.64 -6.36 29.10
N SER A 316 -10.42 -6.28 29.65
CA SER A 316 -10.07 -6.95 30.92
C SER A 316 -10.24 -5.97 32.08
N PRO A 317 -10.79 -6.40 33.24
CA PRO A 317 -10.81 -5.57 34.45
C PRO A 317 -9.41 -5.09 34.87
N ARG A 318 -8.39 -5.91 34.63
CA ARG A 318 -6.99 -5.59 34.90
C ARG A 318 -6.35 -4.81 33.75
N ASN A 319 -6.99 -4.75 32.58
CA ASN A 319 -6.50 -4.15 31.35
C ASN A 319 -5.11 -4.71 30.93
N ASP A 320 -4.84 -5.95 31.31
CA ASP A 320 -3.59 -6.69 31.09
C ASP A 320 -3.59 -7.49 29.78
N ILE A 321 -4.71 -7.45 29.06
CA ILE A 321 -4.90 -8.11 27.77
C ILE A 321 -4.75 -7.08 26.65
N TRP A 322 -4.07 -7.49 25.57
CA TRP A 322 -3.76 -6.62 24.44
C TRP A 322 -4.40 -7.10 23.15
N SER A 323 -4.87 -6.15 22.33
CA SER A 323 -5.22 -6.42 20.94
C SER A 323 -3.95 -6.76 20.16
N VAL A 324 -4.08 -7.64 19.17
CA VAL A 324 -2.94 -8.09 18.38
C VAL A 324 -3.23 -8.04 16.89
N PHE A 325 -2.17 -7.81 16.13
CA PHE A 325 -2.12 -8.21 14.72
C PHE A 325 -1.35 -9.53 14.65
N ARG A 326 -1.86 -10.48 13.86
CA ARG A 326 -1.12 -11.70 13.57
C ARG A 326 -0.71 -11.68 12.11
N VAL A 327 0.57 -11.93 11.86
CA VAL A 327 1.11 -12.06 10.52
C VAL A 327 1.53 -13.51 10.31
N ARG A 328 0.75 -14.23 9.50
CA ARG A 328 1.05 -15.61 9.10
C ARG A 328 1.86 -15.55 7.81
N ASN A 329 3.16 -15.77 7.93
CA ASN A 329 4.10 -15.81 6.82
C ASN A 329 4.28 -17.24 6.35
N ILE A 330 3.95 -17.50 5.08
CA ILE A 330 4.04 -18.79 4.42
C ILE A 330 5.14 -18.69 3.36
N GLN A 331 6.11 -19.58 3.47
CA GLN A 331 7.22 -19.79 2.55
C GLN A 331 7.29 -21.29 2.22
N ARG A 332 8.06 -21.66 1.19
CA ARG A 332 8.09 -23.02 0.62
C ARG A 332 8.23 -24.16 1.64
N ASN A 333 8.95 -23.93 2.73
CA ASN A 333 9.24 -24.95 3.74
C ASN A 333 8.95 -24.47 5.17
N SER A 334 8.29 -23.33 5.33
CA SER A 334 8.05 -22.76 6.65
C SER A 334 6.76 -21.98 6.68
N VAL A 335 6.02 -22.19 7.78
CA VAL A 335 4.88 -21.35 8.14
C VAL A 335 5.19 -20.81 9.52
N THR A 336 5.12 -19.50 9.67
CA THR A 336 5.33 -18.83 10.94
C THR A 336 4.21 -17.83 11.19
N THR A 337 3.82 -17.67 12.45
CA THR A 337 2.87 -16.65 12.89
C THR A 337 3.59 -15.71 13.84
N THR A 338 3.70 -14.44 13.45
CA THR A 338 4.27 -13.38 14.31
C THR A 338 3.15 -12.53 14.90
N ILE A 339 3.21 -12.27 16.21
CA ILE A 339 2.18 -11.56 16.95
C ILE A 339 2.68 -10.18 17.35
N PHE A 340 2.02 -9.13 16.85
CA PHE A 340 2.33 -7.74 17.15
C PHE A 340 1.27 -7.16 18.09
N PRO A 341 1.62 -6.84 19.35
CA PRO A 341 0.74 -6.12 20.24
C PRO A 341 0.50 -4.72 19.69
N TRP A 342 -0.74 -4.27 19.79
CA TRP A 342 -1.08 -2.90 19.45
C TRP A 342 -2.17 -2.37 20.37
N CYS A 343 -2.25 -1.05 20.47
CA CYS A 343 -3.36 -0.39 21.15
C CYS A 343 -3.63 0.97 20.53
N ALA A 344 -4.90 1.39 20.57
CA ALA A 344 -5.23 2.79 20.36
C ALA A 344 -4.83 3.58 21.61
N ARG A 345 -4.22 4.76 21.43
CA ARG A 345 -4.09 5.72 22.53
C ARG A 345 -5.50 6.18 22.91
N GLY A 346 -6.01 5.72 24.05
CA GLY A 346 -7.32 6.15 24.56
C GLY A 346 -7.46 7.67 24.58
N GLY A 347 -8.64 8.18 24.23
CA GLY A 347 -8.93 9.62 24.14
C GLY A 347 -9.25 10.10 22.71
N SER A 348 -9.10 11.40 22.47
CA SER A 348 -9.41 12.06 21.19
C SER A 348 -8.28 11.96 20.16
N SER A 349 -7.21 11.20 20.40
CA SER A 349 -6.06 11.13 19.47
C SER A 349 -6.17 9.96 18.49
N SER A 350 -5.95 10.22 17.21
CA SER A 350 -5.83 9.23 16.12
C SER A 350 -4.50 8.46 16.13
N LEU A 351 -3.89 8.31 17.30
CA LEU A 351 -2.54 7.75 17.46
C LEU A 351 -2.64 6.31 17.95
N TYR A 352 -1.96 5.42 17.25
CA TYR A 352 -1.94 3.99 17.51
C TYR A 352 -0.51 3.57 17.82
N MET A 353 -0.36 2.75 18.87
CA MET A 353 0.90 2.10 19.20
C MET A 353 0.92 0.70 18.59
N ILE A 354 2.04 0.31 18.02
CA ILE A 354 2.38 -1.08 17.68
C ILE A 354 3.77 -1.37 18.24
N ARG A 355 3.95 -2.56 18.82
CA ARG A 355 5.23 -2.99 19.38
C ARG A 355 5.87 -4.05 18.49
N ASP A 356 7.18 -3.96 18.29
CA ASP A 356 8.01 -5.02 17.73
C ASP A 356 9.15 -5.44 18.67
N SER A 357 10.10 -6.24 18.17
CA SER A 357 11.27 -6.68 18.95
C SER A 357 12.16 -5.52 19.41
N GLU A 358 12.20 -4.41 18.67
CA GLU A 358 13.08 -3.28 18.97
C GLU A 358 12.42 -2.23 19.85
N GLY A 359 11.11 -2.03 19.77
CA GLY A 359 10.42 -1.12 20.68
C GLY A 359 8.96 -0.82 20.34
N ASP A 360 8.49 0.30 20.87
CA ASP A 360 7.15 0.82 20.62
C ASP A 360 7.19 1.89 19.53
N TRP A 361 6.31 1.72 18.55
CA TRP A 361 6.19 2.55 17.37
C TRP A 361 4.79 3.15 17.28
N PHE A 362 4.72 4.36 16.73
CA PHE A 362 3.51 5.18 16.74
C PHE A 362 3.20 5.76 15.38
N GLY A 363 1.93 5.76 15.02
CA GLY A 363 1.44 6.41 13.82
C GLY A 363 -0.08 6.54 13.83
N SER A 364 -0.65 6.99 12.72
CA SER A 364 -2.07 6.79 12.51
C SER A 364 -2.40 5.29 12.43
N PHE A 365 -3.68 4.93 12.52
CA PHE A 365 -4.07 3.53 12.28
C PHE A 365 -3.57 3.05 10.92
N GLN A 366 -3.59 3.93 9.91
CA GLN A 366 -3.12 3.60 8.58
C GLN A 366 -1.61 3.39 8.53
N ASP A 367 -0.83 4.22 9.22
CA ASP A 367 0.62 4.06 9.25
C ASP A 367 0.99 2.72 9.91
N VAL A 368 0.37 2.40 11.05
CA VAL A 368 0.54 1.11 11.75
C VAL A 368 0.07 -0.05 10.86
N SER A 369 -1.06 0.15 10.20
CA SER A 369 -1.66 -0.81 9.28
C SER A 369 -0.71 -1.14 8.11
N SER A 370 -0.19 -0.13 7.43
CA SER A 370 0.75 -0.30 6.32
C SER A 370 2.09 -0.88 6.78
N ALA A 371 2.55 -0.51 7.98
CA ALA A 371 3.80 -1.04 8.55
C ALA A 371 3.79 -2.56 8.76
N LEU A 372 2.62 -3.16 9.03
CA LEU A 372 2.46 -4.61 9.17
C LEU A 372 2.77 -5.39 7.90
N GLU A 373 2.70 -4.75 6.73
CA GLU A 373 3.03 -5.40 5.46
C GLU A 373 4.55 -5.60 5.30
N GLY A 374 5.37 -5.00 6.18
CA GLY A 374 6.80 -5.22 6.24
C GLY A 374 7.49 -4.94 4.91
N ASP A 375 8.30 -5.88 4.45
CA ASP A 375 8.99 -5.82 3.16
C ASP A 375 8.06 -5.93 1.94
N LEU A 376 6.83 -6.43 2.15
CA LEU A 376 5.78 -6.51 1.13
C LEU A 376 4.91 -5.25 1.07
N SER A 377 5.26 -4.20 1.83
CA SER A 377 4.53 -2.93 1.81
C SER A 377 4.43 -2.35 0.39
N TRP A 378 3.23 -1.93 0.01
CA TRP A 378 3.02 -1.28 -1.28
C TRP A 378 3.41 0.19 -1.23
N THR A 379 4.47 0.58 -1.92
CA THR A 379 4.84 2.00 -2.00
C THR A 379 3.86 2.76 -2.90
N GLY A 380 3.21 3.79 -2.38
CA GLY A 380 2.05 4.48 -3.00
C GLY A 380 2.27 5.18 -4.35
N ASN A 381 3.42 5.04 -5.01
CA ASN A 381 3.77 5.83 -6.22
C ASN A 381 3.46 5.14 -7.56
N CYS A 382 2.60 4.11 -7.62
CA CYS A 382 2.37 3.29 -8.84
C CYS A 382 3.63 2.66 -9.42
N GLN A 383 4.77 2.79 -8.76
CA GLN A 383 5.86 1.88 -9.01
C GLN A 383 5.29 0.54 -8.54
N ALA A 384 5.07 -0.38 -9.50
CA ALA A 384 4.73 -1.77 -9.25
C ALA A 384 5.49 -2.27 -8.02
N LEU A 385 4.94 -3.23 -7.25
CA LEU A 385 5.66 -3.90 -6.16
C LEU A 385 7.10 -4.17 -6.60
N GLN A 386 7.97 -3.25 -6.24
CA GLN A 386 9.38 -3.48 -6.13
C GLN A 386 9.40 -3.82 -4.66
N PRO A 387 9.24 -5.12 -4.28
CA PRO A 387 9.51 -5.53 -2.91
C PRO A 387 10.78 -4.79 -2.56
N ARG A 388 10.67 -3.89 -1.58
CA ARG A 388 11.65 -2.83 -1.35
C ARG A 388 12.96 -3.57 -1.39
N ARG A 389 13.77 -3.38 -2.46
CA ARG A 389 14.94 -4.23 -2.72
C ARG A 389 15.86 -3.94 -1.56
N SER A 390 15.61 -4.67 -0.48
CA SER A 390 16.37 -4.60 0.73
C SER A 390 17.73 -4.98 0.20
N ARG A 391 18.69 -4.09 0.40
CA ARG A 391 20.05 -4.27 -0.10
C ARG A 391 20.70 -5.56 0.43
N SER A 392 20.01 -6.28 1.32
CA SER A 392 20.22 -7.69 1.60
C SER A 392 20.21 -8.47 0.28
N SER A 393 21.39 -8.99 -0.07
CA SER A 393 21.63 -9.87 -1.20
C SER A 393 20.56 -10.95 -1.32
N GLU A 394 20.33 -11.44 -2.53
CA GLU A 394 19.37 -12.53 -2.83
C GLU A 394 19.56 -13.78 -1.94
N SER A 395 20.72 -13.90 -1.27
CA SER A 395 21.01 -14.90 -0.22
C SER A 395 20.12 -14.78 1.03
N ASP A 396 19.67 -13.58 1.40
CA ASP A 396 18.98 -13.35 2.67
C ASP A 396 17.48 -13.67 2.58
N LEU A 397 16.94 -13.76 1.37
CA LEU A 397 15.54 -14.18 1.11
C LEU A 397 15.29 -15.66 1.43
N VAL A 398 16.35 -16.45 1.61
CA VAL A 398 16.26 -17.87 2.04
C VAL A 398 16.22 -18.00 3.57
N SER A 399 16.52 -16.93 4.31
CA SER A 399 16.50 -16.96 5.76
C SER A 399 15.06 -16.98 6.27
N ASN A 400 14.76 -17.88 7.22
CA ASN A 400 13.55 -17.88 8.06
C ASN A 400 13.56 -16.66 9.01
N ALA A 401 13.90 -15.48 8.50
CA ALA A 401 14.01 -14.26 9.26
C ALA A 401 12.62 -13.91 9.84
N PRO A 402 12.57 -13.41 11.08
CA PRO A 402 11.31 -12.99 11.69
C PRO A 402 10.65 -11.90 10.84
N TRP A 403 9.32 -11.83 10.88
CA TRP A 403 8.60 -10.75 10.22
C TRP A 403 8.96 -9.42 10.87
N LEU A 404 9.40 -8.44 10.07
CA LEU A 404 9.78 -7.11 10.54
C LEU A 404 8.75 -6.07 10.08
N LEU A 405 8.43 -5.12 10.96
CA LEU A 405 7.58 -3.98 10.62
C LEU A 405 8.34 -2.99 9.73
N ASP A 406 7.66 -2.39 8.74
CA ASP A 406 8.19 -1.20 8.07
C ASP A 406 7.95 0.03 8.93
N ARG A 407 9.01 0.51 9.58
CA ARG A 407 8.95 1.65 10.49
C ARG A 407 9.10 3.00 9.78
N SER A 408 9.18 3.02 8.45
CA SER A 408 9.49 4.24 7.69
C SER A 408 8.52 5.41 7.91
N SER A 409 7.26 5.11 8.21
CA SER A 409 6.20 6.08 8.54
C SER A 409 5.91 6.19 10.04
N LEU A 410 6.61 5.43 10.90
CA LEU A 410 6.32 5.37 12.33
C LEU A 410 7.30 6.22 13.15
N SER A 411 6.79 6.76 14.24
CA SER A 411 7.56 7.50 15.25
C SER A 411 7.90 6.61 16.43
N SER A 412 9.11 6.72 16.98
CA SER A 412 9.52 5.94 18.16
C SER A 412 8.83 6.42 19.46
N ARG A 413 8.80 5.54 20.47
CA ARG A 413 8.41 5.85 21.87
C ARG A 413 9.02 7.15 22.37
N ASP A 414 10.33 7.31 22.23
CA ASP A 414 11.06 8.46 22.80
C ASP A 414 10.62 9.76 22.11
N TYR A 415 10.47 9.73 20.79
CA TYR A 415 10.00 10.87 20.03
C TYR A 415 8.60 11.29 20.47
N VAL A 416 7.64 10.35 20.55
CA VAL A 416 6.27 10.73 20.91
C VAL A 416 6.11 11.09 22.38
N SER A 417 6.89 10.48 23.27
CA SER A 417 6.88 10.81 24.70
C SER A 417 7.41 12.23 24.91
N LYS A 418 8.53 12.57 24.26
CA LYS A 418 9.15 13.89 24.37
C LYS A 418 8.31 14.99 23.73
N ASN A 419 7.76 14.77 22.53
CA ASN A 419 7.10 15.82 21.76
C ASN A 419 5.59 15.93 22.05
N PHE A 420 4.94 14.86 22.51
CA PHE A 420 3.48 14.83 22.71
C PHE A 420 3.04 14.39 24.11
N GLY A 421 3.98 14.18 25.03
CA GLY A 421 3.68 13.75 26.41
C GLY A 421 2.93 12.42 26.46
N VAL A 422 3.12 11.54 25.47
CA VAL A 422 2.50 10.21 25.45
C VAL A 422 3.04 9.39 26.62
N SER A 423 2.16 8.72 27.36
CA SER A 423 2.53 7.80 28.43
C SER A 423 1.51 6.66 28.50
N PHE A 424 2.00 5.43 28.66
CA PHE A 424 1.17 4.25 28.84
C PHE A 424 1.34 3.69 30.25
N ARG A 425 0.27 3.05 30.75
CA ARG A 425 0.35 2.28 31.99
C ARG A 425 1.38 1.16 31.89
N LEU A 426 1.42 0.47 30.74
CA LEU A 426 2.43 -0.54 30.43
C LEU A 426 3.84 -0.02 30.70
N TRP A 427 4.17 1.15 30.17
CA TRP A 427 5.50 1.74 30.32
C TRP A 427 5.86 2.00 31.78
N LYS A 428 4.91 2.51 32.57
CA LYS A 428 5.13 2.73 34.00
C LYS A 428 5.36 1.42 34.75
N HIS A 429 4.65 0.36 34.39
CA HIS A 429 4.89 -0.97 34.94
C HIS A 429 6.26 -1.53 34.53
N GLU A 430 6.65 -1.37 33.26
CA GLU A 430 7.96 -1.78 32.74
C GLU A 430 9.11 -1.05 33.43
N ASP A 431 8.97 0.27 33.62
CA ASP A 431 9.97 1.10 34.30
C ASP A 431 10.10 0.70 35.79
N MET A 432 8.98 0.40 36.46
CA MET A 432 8.96 -0.03 37.86
C MET A 432 9.57 -1.43 38.06
N ILE A 433 9.33 -2.34 37.12
CA ILE A 433 9.84 -3.72 37.19
C ILE A 433 11.27 -3.81 36.66
N GLY A 434 11.67 -2.90 35.79
CA GLY A 434 12.97 -2.89 35.12
C GLY A 434 13.07 -3.87 33.94
N ARG A 435 11.94 -4.27 33.33
CA ARG A 435 11.91 -5.16 32.17
C ARG A 435 10.65 -4.97 31.31
N ARG A 436 10.70 -5.41 30.04
CA ARG A 436 9.52 -5.44 29.17
C ARG A 436 8.52 -6.49 29.65
N LEU A 437 7.25 -6.12 29.75
CA LEU A 437 6.15 -7.01 30.17
C LEU A 437 5.35 -7.53 28.99
N LEU A 438 5.54 -6.95 27.80
CA LEU A 438 4.82 -7.34 26.60
C LEU A 438 5.85 -7.55 25.49
N GLN A 439 5.89 -8.74 24.90
CA GLN A 439 6.89 -9.11 23.90
C GLN A 439 6.21 -9.57 22.61
N VAL A 440 6.83 -9.23 21.49
CA VAL A 440 6.54 -9.86 20.21
C VAL A 440 7.14 -11.24 20.20
N TYR A 441 6.38 -12.22 19.72
CA TYR A 441 6.89 -13.56 19.52
C TYR A 441 6.43 -14.11 18.17
N THR A 442 7.17 -15.12 17.72
CA THR A 442 6.90 -15.87 16.50
C THR A 442 6.74 -17.34 16.84
N THR A 443 5.66 -17.97 16.40
CA THR A 443 5.43 -19.41 16.54
C THR A 443 5.45 -20.10 15.18
N PRO A 444 5.84 -21.38 15.11
CA PRO A 444 5.65 -22.19 13.90
C PRO A 444 4.17 -22.51 13.66
N GLY A 445 3.79 -22.61 12.39
CA GLY A 445 2.43 -22.94 11.96
C GLY A 445 1.46 -21.76 11.97
N PHE A 446 0.18 -22.07 11.79
CA PHE A 446 -0.92 -21.07 11.74
C PHE A 446 -1.56 -20.79 13.10
N VAL A 447 -1.32 -21.68 14.07
CA VAL A 447 -2.08 -21.72 15.31
C VAL A 447 -1.41 -20.81 16.33
N ASP A 448 -2.07 -19.69 16.58
CA ASP A 448 -1.94 -19.01 17.84
C ASP A 448 -3.29 -18.41 18.25
N THR A 449 -4.00 -19.14 19.09
CA THR A 449 -5.27 -18.71 19.67
C THR A 449 -5.06 -17.98 21.00
N ARG A 450 -3.79 -17.85 21.45
CA ARG A 450 -3.49 -17.27 22.75
C ARG A 450 -3.86 -15.79 22.74
N VAL A 451 -4.47 -15.42 23.86
CA VAL A 451 -4.68 -14.03 24.23
C VAL A 451 -3.33 -13.50 24.71
N LEU A 452 -2.91 -12.36 24.17
CA LEU A 452 -1.65 -11.77 24.58
C LEU A 452 -1.84 -11.00 25.89
N THR A 453 -1.13 -11.41 26.94
CA THR A 453 -1.19 -10.80 28.27
C THR A 453 0.17 -10.29 28.73
N GLU A 454 0.17 -9.27 29.59
CA GLU A 454 1.39 -8.80 30.24
C GLU A 454 2.05 -9.93 31.08
N GLU A 455 3.34 -10.19 30.85
CA GLU A 455 4.15 -11.17 31.55
C GLU A 455 4.59 -10.66 32.94
N VAL A 456 3.81 -11.01 33.96
CA VAL A 456 4.11 -10.65 35.34
C VAL A 456 5.28 -11.51 35.89
N PRO A 457 6.40 -10.89 36.35
CA PRO A 457 7.52 -11.64 36.91
C PRO A 457 7.16 -12.35 38.21
N TYR A 458 7.97 -13.36 38.56
CA TYR A 458 7.92 -13.95 39.90
C TYR A 458 8.12 -12.87 40.99
N GLY A 459 7.32 -12.95 42.06
CA GLY A 459 7.30 -11.95 43.13
C GLY A 459 6.51 -10.69 42.81
N TRP A 460 5.90 -10.57 41.63
CA TRP A 460 4.97 -9.49 41.29
C TRP A 460 3.55 -10.03 41.11
N GLY A 461 2.55 -9.19 41.37
CA GLY A 461 1.15 -9.55 41.22
C GLY A 461 0.26 -8.35 40.92
N TRP A 462 -0.90 -8.63 40.32
CA TRP A 462 -1.95 -7.64 40.10
C TRP A 462 -2.68 -7.35 41.42
N ALA A 463 -2.59 -6.11 41.89
CA ALA A 463 -3.29 -5.62 43.07
C ALA A 463 -4.35 -4.59 42.67
N ARG A 464 -5.48 -4.58 43.40
CA ARG A 464 -6.49 -3.51 43.28
C ARG A 464 -5.93 -2.22 43.88
N GLY A 465 -6.13 -1.10 43.19
CA GLY A 465 -5.72 0.22 43.62
C GLY A 465 -4.94 1.01 42.55
N GLY A 466 -4.49 2.19 42.93
CA GLY A 466 -3.76 3.12 42.05
C GLY A 466 -4.67 3.90 41.09
N PRO A 467 -4.09 4.80 40.28
CA PRO A 467 -4.84 5.70 39.41
C PRO A 467 -5.60 5.00 38.26
N TRP A 468 -5.37 3.69 38.07
CA TRP A 468 -6.00 2.88 37.01
C TRP A 468 -6.88 1.74 37.56
N GLY A 469 -7.16 1.72 38.88
CA GLY A 469 -7.95 0.68 39.54
C GLY A 469 -7.23 -0.66 39.75
N TRP A 470 -6.28 -1.02 38.87
CA TRP A 470 -5.35 -2.14 39.03
C TRP A 470 -3.93 -1.71 38.68
N THR A 471 -2.96 -2.21 39.45
CA THR A 471 -1.53 -1.98 39.22
C THR A 471 -0.71 -3.21 39.63
N LEU A 472 0.53 -3.29 39.15
CA LEU A 472 1.47 -4.34 39.57
C LEU A 472 2.14 -3.93 40.89
N GLN A 473 2.23 -4.86 41.84
CA GLN A 473 2.91 -4.67 43.12
C GLN A 473 3.78 -5.88 43.43
N ARG A 474 4.84 -5.67 44.23
CA ARG A 474 5.61 -6.78 44.78
C ARG A 474 4.75 -7.53 45.80
N MET A 475 4.68 -8.85 45.64
CA MET A 475 4.02 -9.75 46.57
C MET A 475 5.03 -10.09 47.68
N VAL A 476 4.61 -9.93 48.93
CA VAL A 476 5.43 -10.24 50.12
C VAL A 476 5.38 -11.72 50.43
#